data_AF-A0A8J8PDP0-F1
#
_entry.id   AF-A0A8J8PDP0-F1
#
_cell.length_a   1.000
_cell.length_b   1.000
_cell.length_c   1.000
_cell.angle_alpha   90.00
_cell.angle_beta   90.00
_cell.angle_gamma   90.00
#
_symmetry.space_group_name_H-M   'P 1'
#
loop_
_entity.id
_entity.type
_entity.pdbx_description
1 polymer ?
#
loop_
_entity_poly.entity_id
_entity_poly.type
_entity_poly.pdbx_seq_one_letter_code
_entity_poly.pdbx_strand_id
1 'polypeptide(L)'
;FSDVLLAGLGVVASFLAVESLTNSRLAGYMAGAIIAVSPALTYKNLLGGLPKTSWGAVFILFTIFLFNQGLKKKNIWYGIPAGVLLFLAEISWGGYTYIDLSLLVAAFLLILLNRNDDITANLYTVTVAVTAFLTSLAPNNIGFMSGLAHGLSMLLISVMLYLDLYLSKVLPKDIVESRNIIVIAVLALIFVLGIAGLVLVRPSALPIPPRYYAIINPFYQVTVPIDKTVAEYIPQPITAMIEDFGIALFMS
;
A
#
# COMPACT_ATOMS: atom_id res chain seq x y z
N PHE A 1 -1.65 17.89 22.10
CA PHE A 1 -3.09 17.53 22.04
C PHE A 1 -3.45 16.79 20.75
N SER A 2 -2.95 17.21 19.58
CA SER A 2 -3.13 16.51 18.30
C SER A 2 -2.67 15.06 18.32
N ASP A 3 -1.56 14.75 19.00
CA ASP A 3 -0.89 13.44 18.89
C ASP A 3 -1.64 12.36 19.67
N VAL A 4 -2.20 12.72 20.83
CA VAL A 4 -3.06 11.84 21.64
C VAL A 4 -4.39 11.57 20.92
N LEU A 5 -4.96 12.60 20.28
CA LEU A 5 -6.15 12.44 19.44
C LEU A 5 -5.86 11.49 18.27
N LEU A 6 -4.72 11.66 17.60
CA LEU A 6 -4.30 10.81 16.50
C LEU A 6 -4.11 9.36 16.93
N ALA A 7 -3.48 9.12 18.08
CA ALA A 7 -3.35 7.77 18.65
C ALA A 7 -4.73 7.14 18.91
N GLY A 8 -5.67 7.89 19.48
CA GLY A 8 -7.05 7.44 19.66
C GLY A 8 -7.76 7.14 18.34
N LEU A 9 -7.59 7.98 17.33
CA LEU A 9 -8.11 7.73 15.98
C LEU A 9 -7.48 6.48 15.35
N GLY A 10 -6.20 6.22 15.57
CA GLY A 10 -5.53 5.01 15.10
C GLY A 10 -6.10 3.73 15.70
N VAL A 11 -6.45 3.75 16.99
CA VAL A 11 -7.15 2.64 17.65
C VAL A 11 -8.50 2.39 17.00
N VAL A 12 -9.28 3.46 16.78
CA VAL A 12 -10.61 3.37 16.14
C VAL A 12 -10.48 2.88 14.68
N ALA A 13 -9.53 3.42 13.93
CA ALA A 13 -9.31 3.05 12.53
C ALA A 13 -8.89 1.58 12.41
N SER A 14 -8.02 1.10 13.30
CA SER A 14 -7.61 -0.31 13.36
C SER A 14 -8.81 -1.23 13.66
N PHE A 15 -9.61 -0.88 14.68
CA PHE A 15 -10.82 -1.61 15.01
C PHE A 15 -11.76 -1.73 13.79
N LEU A 16 -12.07 -0.59 13.14
CA LEU A 16 -13.00 -0.55 12.01
C LEU A 16 -12.45 -1.29 10.79
N ALA A 17 -11.16 -1.12 10.47
CA ALA A 17 -10.53 -1.81 9.35
C ALA A 17 -10.59 -3.33 9.54
N VAL A 18 -10.13 -3.84 10.69
CA VAL A 18 -10.07 -5.29 10.96
C VAL A 18 -11.46 -5.90 11.12
N GLU A 19 -12.38 -5.25 11.82
CA GLU A 19 -13.77 -5.71 11.93
C GLU A 19 -14.40 -5.82 10.54
N SER A 20 -14.17 -4.82 9.67
CA SER A 20 -14.71 -4.87 8.33
C SER A 20 -14.10 -6.03 7.54
N LEU A 21 -12.79 -6.27 7.59
CA LEU A 21 -12.14 -7.31 6.78
C LEU A 21 -12.55 -8.72 7.23
N THR A 22 -12.67 -8.93 8.55
CA THR A 22 -12.90 -10.25 9.14
C THR A 22 -14.37 -10.56 9.40
N ASN A 23 -15.25 -9.55 9.38
CA ASN A 23 -16.63 -9.61 9.90
C ASN A 23 -16.68 -10.07 11.37
N SER A 24 -15.61 -9.86 12.13
CA SER A 24 -15.50 -10.26 13.54
C SER A 24 -15.26 -9.04 14.41
N ARG A 25 -16.23 -8.73 15.26
CA ARG A 25 -16.12 -7.66 16.24
C ARG A 25 -15.02 -7.93 17.27
N LEU A 26 -14.81 -9.21 17.61
CA LEU A 26 -13.72 -9.63 18.50
C LEU A 26 -12.36 -9.33 17.88
N ALA A 27 -12.16 -9.64 16.59
CA ALA A 27 -10.92 -9.34 15.88
C ALA A 27 -10.66 -7.82 15.84
N GLY A 28 -11.70 -7.02 15.62
CA GLY A 28 -11.61 -5.56 15.73
C GLY A 28 -11.16 -5.10 17.12
N TYR A 29 -11.76 -5.63 18.19
CA TYR A 29 -11.36 -5.30 19.57
C TYR A 29 -9.91 -5.68 19.86
N MET A 30 -9.47 -6.87 19.42
CA MET A 30 -8.09 -7.31 19.57
C MET A 30 -7.13 -6.38 18.82
N ALA A 31 -7.43 -6.02 17.57
CA ALA A 31 -6.62 -5.10 16.79
C ALA A 31 -6.53 -3.71 17.41
N GLY A 32 -7.66 -3.17 17.90
CA GLY A 32 -7.68 -1.89 18.61
C GLY A 32 -6.84 -1.94 19.89
N ALA A 33 -6.96 -3.00 20.69
CA ALA A 33 -6.19 -3.17 21.92
C ALA A 33 -4.68 -3.27 21.66
N ILE A 34 -4.27 -4.06 20.66
CA ILE A 34 -2.85 -4.20 20.26
C ILE A 34 -2.27 -2.84 19.85
N ILE A 35 -2.99 -2.09 19.02
CA ILE A 35 -2.55 -0.76 18.57
C ILE A 35 -2.46 0.23 19.72
N ALA A 36 -3.40 0.18 20.68
CA ALA A 36 -3.45 1.10 21.82
C ALA A 36 -2.22 0.98 22.74
N VAL A 37 -1.62 -0.22 22.83
CA VAL A 37 -0.51 -0.50 23.75
C VAL A 37 0.82 -0.80 23.05
N SER A 38 0.87 -0.73 21.72
CA SER A 38 2.08 -1.04 20.95
C SER A 38 3.20 -0.02 21.21
N PRO A 39 4.34 -0.45 21.78
CA PRO A 39 5.47 0.45 22.05
C PRO A 39 5.96 1.20 20.80
N ALA A 40 6.01 0.52 19.66
CA ALA A 40 6.38 1.09 18.36
C ALA A 40 5.54 2.31 17.98
N LEU A 41 4.26 2.31 18.36
CA LEU A 41 3.31 3.37 18.05
C LEU A 41 3.21 4.41 19.18
N THR A 42 3.37 4.00 20.43
CA THR A 42 3.36 4.92 21.57
C THR A 42 4.57 5.84 21.56
N TYR A 43 5.77 5.32 21.25
CA TYR A 43 7.01 6.11 21.23
C TYR A 43 6.99 7.19 20.14
N LYS A 44 6.42 6.88 18.96
CA LYS A 44 6.31 7.83 17.84
C LYS A 44 5.23 8.90 18.03
N ASN A 45 4.30 8.71 18.98
CA ASN A 45 3.14 9.60 19.20
C ASN A 45 3.13 10.24 20.61
N LEU A 46 4.30 10.37 21.23
CA LEU A 46 4.47 11.11 22.48
C LEU A 46 4.02 12.57 22.32
N LEU A 47 3.47 13.15 23.39
CA LEU A 47 3.04 14.55 23.42
C LEU A 47 4.21 15.48 23.05
N GLY A 48 4.05 16.22 21.95
CA GLY A 48 5.09 17.11 21.42
C GLY A 48 5.98 16.48 20.35
N GLY A 49 5.71 15.24 19.95
CA GLY A 49 6.27 14.66 18.73
C GLY A 49 5.71 15.36 17.48
N LEU A 50 6.44 15.28 16.35
CA LEU A 50 5.95 15.72 15.03
C LEU A 50 5.67 14.50 14.15
N PRO A 51 4.56 13.75 14.38
CA PRO A 51 4.36 12.45 13.76
C PRO A 51 3.77 12.58 12.35
N LYS A 52 4.59 13.00 11.39
CA LYS A 52 4.17 13.03 9.96
C LYS A 52 3.74 11.64 9.48
N THR A 53 4.45 10.60 9.91
CA THR A 53 4.17 9.21 9.51
C THR A 53 2.88 8.63 10.10
N SER A 54 2.47 9.08 11.29
CA SER A 54 1.33 8.48 11.99
C SER A 54 -0.01 8.89 11.39
N TRP A 55 -0.11 10.07 10.77
CA TRP A 55 -1.32 10.50 10.08
C TRP A 55 -1.61 9.64 8.84
N GLY A 56 -0.58 9.32 8.06
CA GLY A 56 -0.72 8.48 6.87
C GLY A 56 -1.33 7.11 7.18
N ALA A 57 -0.80 6.42 8.20
CA ALA A 57 -1.31 5.12 8.62
C ALA A 57 -2.79 5.15 9.03
N VAL A 58 -3.22 6.17 9.80
CA VAL A 58 -4.62 6.31 10.22
C VAL A 58 -5.54 6.50 9.02
N PHE A 59 -5.17 7.35 8.06
CA PHE A 59 -5.95 7.55 6.84
C PHE A 59 -6.01 6.30 5.97
N ILE A 60 -4.93 5.53 5.87
CA ILE A 60 -4.92 4.24 5.15
C ILE A 60 -5.91 3.26 5.81
N LEU A 61 -5.92 3.14 7.13
CA LEU A 61 -6.85 2.23 7.83
C LEU A 61 -8.31 2.63 7.62
N PHE A 62 -8.64 3.92 7.67
CA PHE A 62 -9.98 4.39 7.32
C PHE A 62 -10.32 4.17 5.84
N THR A 63 -9.34 4.30 4.94
CA THR A 63 -9.51 3.98 3.52
C THR A 63 -9.87 2.51 3.35
N ILE A 64 -9.14 1.59 3.99
CA ILE A 64 -9.42 0.14 3.98
C ILE A 64 -10.84 -0.13 4.48
N PHE A 65 -11.24 0.49 5.60
CA PHE A 65 -12.60 0.36 6.13
C PHE A 65 -13.66 0.80 5.10
N LEU A 66 -13.57 2.02 4.57
CA LEU A 66 -14.56 2.54 3.63
C LEU A 66 -14.59 1.74 2.32
N PHE A 67 -13.42 1.39 1.80
CA PHE A 67 -13.28 0.60 0.59
C PHE A 67 -13.99 -0.76 0.76
N ASN A 68 -13.71 -1.46 1.86
CA ASN A 68 -14.34 -2.74 2.13
C ASN A 68 -15.86 -2.62 2.38
N GLN A 69 -16.31 -1.54 3.02
CA GLN A 69 -17.75 -1.25 3.13
C GLN A 69 -18.39 -1.03 1.75
N GLY A 70 -17.69 -0.37 0.82
CA GLY A 70 -18.10 -0.22 -0.57
C GLY A 70 -18.29 -1.55 -1.28
N LEU A 71 -17.33 -2.48 -1.12
CA LEU A 71 -17.43 -3.84 -1.67
C LEU A 71 -18.63 -4.60 -1.09
N LYS A 72 -18.75 -4.66 0.24
CA LYS A 72 -19.84 -5.37 0.93
C LYS A 72 -21.22 -4.86 0.54
N LYS A 73 -21.37 -3.54 0.45
CA LYS A 73 -22.64 -2.87 0.12
C LYS A 73 -22.86 -2.73 -1.38
N LYS A 74 -21.91 -3.18 -2.21
CA LYS A 74 -21.92 -3.01 -3.68
C LYS A 74 -22.15 -1.55 -4.09
N ASN A 75 -21.58 -0.61 -3.34
CA ASN A 75 -21.78 0.83 -3.53
C ASN A 75 -20.44 1.50 -3.82
N ILE A 76 -20.24 1.82 -5.10
CA ILE A 76 -19.00 2.42 -5.63
C ILE A 76 -18.75 3.83 -5.07
N TRP A 77 -19.78 4.51 -4.56
CA TRP A 77 -19.66 5.87 -4.04
C TRP A 77 -18.90 5.94 -2.71
N TYR A 78 -18.69 4.81 -2.02
CA TYR A 78 -17.72 4.71 -0.93
C TYR A 78 -16.29 5.00 -1.40
N GLY A 79 -16.04 4.86 -2.70
CA GLY A 79 -14.77 5.19 -3.31
C GLY A 79 -14.41 6.67 -3.21
N ILE A 80 -15.38 7.58 -3.16
CA ILE A 80 -15.12 9.03 -3.02
C ILE A 80 -14.47 9.36 -1.67
N PRO A 81 -15.10 9.08 -0.51
CA PRO A 81 -14.47 9.38 0.78
C PRO A 81 -13.23 8.53 1.02
N ALA A 82 -13.15 7.30 0.48
CA ALA A 82 -11.93 6.51 0.49
C ALA A 82 -10.79 7.20 -0.28
N GLY A 83 -11.07 7.75 -1.47
CA GLY A 83 -10.07 8.45 -2.29
C GLY A 83 -9.59 9.76 -1.65
N VAL A 84 -10.47 10.47 -0.95
CA VAL A 84 -10.10 11.66 -0.15
C VAL A 84 -9.14 11.28 0.98
N LEU A 85 -9.43 10.21 1.72
CA LEU A 85 -8.54 9.74 2.79
C LEU A 85 -7.20 9.25 2.25
N LEU A 86 -7.20 8.54 1.12
CA LEU A 86 -5.98 8.10 0.46
C LEU A 86 -5.11 9.30 0.04
N PHE A 87 -5.72 10.35 -0.53
CA PHE A 87 -5.04 11.61 -0.82
C PHE A 87 -4.44 12.25 0.45
N LEU A 88 -5.19 12.29 1.55
CA LEU A 88 -4.69 12.80 2.84
C LEU A 88 -3.50 11.97 3.35
N ALA A 89 -3.51 10.65 3.13
CA ALA A 89 -2.39 9.78 3.49
C ALA A 89 -1.13 10.12 2.68
N GLU A 90 -1.28 10.32 1.38
CA GLU A 90 -0.18 10.62 0.46
C GLU A 90 0.52 11.94 0.79
N ILE A 91 -0.25 13.02 1.01
CA ILE A 91 0.32 14.34 1.29
C ILE A 91 0.85 14.48 2.71
N SER A 92 0.38 13.66 3.67
CA SER A 92 0.80 13.76 5.08
C SER A 92 2.08 12.96 5.38
N TRP A 93 2.30 11.84 4.69
CA TRP A 93 3.41 10.93 4.98
C TRP A 93 4.57 11.03 3.98
N GLY A 94 4.32 11.37 2.70
CA GLY A 94 5.35 11.33 1.66
C GLY A 94 5.68 9.92 1.14
N GLY A 95 5.04 8.88 1.69
CA GLY A 95 5.09 7.50 1.19
C GLY A 95 4.12 7.23 0.03
N TYR A 96 3.73 8.26 -0.73
CA TYR A 96 2.69 8.18 -1.76
C TYR A 96 2.98 7.11 -2.82
N THR A 97 4.20 7.04 -3.36
CA THR A 97 4.57 6.03 -4.35
C THR A 97 4.42 4.60 -3.81
N TYR A 98 4.64 4.39 -2.51
CA TYR A 98 4.46 3.08 -1.89
C TYR A 98 2.98 2.70 -1.79
N ILE A 99 2.13 3.67 -1.45
CA ILE A 99 0.68 3.48 -1.36
C ILE A 99 0.13 3.03 -2.72
N ASP A 100 0.43 3.76 -3.80
CA ASP A 100 -0.15 3.43 -5.11
C ASP A 100 0.40 2.14 -5.71
N LEU A 101 1.69 1.86 -5.54
CA LEU A 101 2.28 0.60 -5.99
C LEU A 101 1.69 -0.58 -5.22
N SER A 102 1.42 -0.43 -3.91
CA SER A 102 0.73 -1.45 -3.13
C SER A 102 -0.69 -1.68 -3.63
N LEU A 103 -1.39 -0.61 -4.00
CA LEU A 103 -2.75 -0.67 -4.56
C LEU A 103 -2.76 -1.31 -5.96
N LEU A 104 -1.75 -1.03 -6.78
CA LEU A 104 -1.54 -1.67 -8.08
C LEU A 104 -1.25 -3.17 -7.93
N VAL A 105 -0.42 -3.56 -6.97
CA VAL A 105 -0.17 -4.97 -6.64
C VAL A 105 -1.46 -5.63 -6.17
N ALA A 106 -2.27 -4.98 -5.32
CA ALA A 106 -3.56 -5.51 -4.89
C ALA A 106 -4.53 -5.73 -6.06
N ALA A 107 -4.63 -4.76 -6.98
CA ALA A 107 -5.42 -4.89 -8.20
C ALA A 107 -4.92 -6.05 -9.08
N PHE A 108 -3.60 -6.22 -9.19
CA PHE A 108 -2.99 -7.33 -9.92
C PHE A 108 -3.30 -8.68 -9.27
N LEU A 109 -3.24 -8.77 -7.94
CA LEU A 109 -3.58 -9.98 -7.20
C LEU A 109 -5.05 -10.36 -7.37
N LEU A 110 -5.97 -9.39 -7.47
CA LEU A 110 -7.38 -9.67 -7.77
C LEU A 110 -7.55 -10.34 -9.14
N ILE A 111 -6.80 -9.89 -10.14
CA ILE A 111 -6.78 -10.50 -11.46
C ILE A 111 -6.16 -11.89 -11.39
N LEU A 112 -5.02 -12.02 -10.72
CA LEU A 112 -4.32 -13.30 -10.54
C LEU A 112 -5.14 -14.34 -9.78
N LEU A 113 -6.07 -13.91 -8.93
CA LEU A 113 -6.93 -14.80 -8.15
C LEU A 113 -8.31 -15.01 -8.76
N ASN A 114 -8.58 -14.47 -9.96
CA ASN A 114 -9.89 -14.48 -10.61
C ASN A 114 -11.01 -13.89 -9.72
N ARG A 115 -10.70 -12.83 -8.98
CA ARG A 115 -11.61 -12.14 -8.04
C ARG A 115 -12.01 -10.74 -8.46
N ASN A 116 -11.68 -10.33 -9.68
CA ASN A 116 -12.07 -9.05 -10.23
C ASN A 116 -13.51 -9.11 -10.79
N ASP A 117 -14.32 -8.10 -10.49
CA ASP A 117 -15.68 -7.93 -10.99
C ASP A 117 -15.98 -6.43 -11.25
N ASP A 118 -17.12 -6.14 -11.90
CA ASP A 118 -17.48 -4.76 -12.27
C ASP A 118 -17.54 -3.82 -11.04
N ILE A 119 -18.03 -4.31 -9.89
CA ILE A 119 -18.16 -3.50 -8.66
C ILE A 119 -16.78 -3.14 -8.13
N THR A 120 -15.88 -4.12 -8.10
CA THR A 120 -14.51 -3.99 -7.63
C THR A 120 -13.75 -3.03 -8.54
N ALA A 121 -13.79 -3.24 -9.86
CA ALA A 121 -13.14 -2.35 -10.83
C ALA A 121 -13.66 -0.92 -10.74
N ASN A 122 -14.99 -0.73 -10.65
CA ASN A 122 -15.58 0.59 -10.49
C ASN A 122 -15.18 1.25 -9.17
N LEU A 123 -15.17 0.51 -8.06
CA LEU A 123 -14.80 1.05 -6.75
C LEU A 123 -13.32 1.48 -6.71
N TYR A 124 -12.40 0.62 -7.19
CA TYR A 124 -10.99 0.98 -7.36
C TYR A 124 -10.86 2.25 -8.21
N THR A 125 -11.55 2.28 -9.35
CA THR A 125 -11.51 3.42 -10.29
C THR A 125 -11.99 4.71 -9.65
N VAL A 126 -13.13 4.69 -8.95
CA VAL A 126 -13.64 5.88 -8.25
C VAL A 126 -12.65 6.34 -7.16
N THR A 127 -12.10 5.42 -6.38
CA THR A 127 -11.09 5.75 -5.36
C THR A 127 -9.86 6.41 -5.98
N VAL A 128 -9.20 5.75 -6.95
CA VAL A 128 -7.97 6.29 -7.54
C VAL A 128 -8.22 7.52 -8.39
N ALA A 129 -9.38 7.67 -9.03
CA ALA A 129 -9.72 8.88 -9.79
C ALA A 129 -9.88 10.09 -8.87
N VAL A 130 -10.54 9.93 -7.72
CA VAL A 130 -10.66 11.00 -6.73
C VAL A 130 -9.30 11.34 -6.14
N THR A 131 -8.49 10.34 -5.77
CA THR A 131 -7.14 10.57 -5.26
C THR A 131 -6.28 11.28 -6.30
N ALA A 132 -6.27 10.81 -7.56
CA ALA A 132 -5.48 11.38 -8.65
C ALA A 132 -5.89 12.83 -8.96
N PHE A 133 -7.21 13.12 -8.93
CA PHE A 133 -7.70 14.47 -9.07
C PHE A 133 -7.18 15.38 -7.95
N LEU A 134 -7.26 14.96 -6.69
CA LEU A 134 -6.81 15.77 -5.57
C LEU A 134 -5.28 15.93 -5.54
N THR A 135 -4.53 14.88 -5.86
CA THR A 135 -3.07 14.98 -5.99
C THR A 135 -2.64 15.83 -7.18
N SER A 136 -3.44 15.95 -8.24
CA SER A 136 -3.15 16.87 -9.34
C SER A 136 -3.18 18.35 -8.92
N LEU A 137 -3.88 18.66 -7.81
CA LEU A 137 -3.91 19.98 -7.20
C LEU A 137 -2.78 20.20 -6.19
N ALA A 138 -2.06 19.14 -5.82
CA ALA A 138 -0.93 19.23 -4.91
C ALA A 138 0.36 19.66 -5.65
N PRO A 139 1.34 20.27 -4.95
CA PRO A 139 2.59 20.68 -5.57
C PRO A 139 3.34 19.53 -6.25
N ASN A 140 4.00 19.79 -7.38
CA ASN A 140 4.63 18.76 -8.23
C ASN A 140 5.62 17.81 -7.53
N ASN A 141 6.18 18.20 -6.38
CA ASN A 141 7.09 17.36 -5.60
C ASN A 141 6.38 16.23 -4.81
N ILE A 142 5.06 16.33 -4.62
CA ILE A 142 4.23 15.35 -3.90
C ILE A 142 2.90 15.00 -4.60
N GLY A 143 2.48 15.77 -5.61
CA GLY A 143 1.24 15.59 -6.33
C GLY A 143 1.33 14.55 -7.44
N PHE A 144 0.30 14.43 -8.28
CA PHE A 144 0.15 13.36 -9.29
C PHE A 144 1.39 13.15 -10.18
N MET A 145 2.08 14.25 -10.51
CA MET A 145 3.28 14.23 -11.36
C MET A 145 4.60 13.99 -10.58
N SER A 146 4.52 13.65 -9.29
CA SER A 146 5.68 13.43 -8.42
C SER A 146 6.34 12.07 -8.71
N GLY A 147 7.11 12.05 -9.79
CA GLY A 147 7.78 10.86 -10.28
C GLY A 147 6.86 9.95 -11.09
N LEU A 148 7.47 9.22 -12.03
CA LEU A 148 6.72 8.39 -12.99
C LEU A 148 5.87 7.32 -12.31
N ALA A 149 6.38 6.69 -11.25
CA ALA A 149 5.71 5.57 -10.60
C ALA A 149 4.42 5.97 -9.87
N HIS A 150 4.31 7.20 -9.37
CA HIS A 150 3.15 7.67 -8.61
C HIS A 150 1.91 7.79 -9.51
N GLY A 151 1.80 8.83 -10.35
CA GLY A 151 0.63 9.03 -11.20
C GLY A 151 0.35 7.89 -12.19
N LEU A 152 1.39 7.23 -12.74
CA LEU A 152 1.17 6.12 -13.67
C LEU A 152 0.56 4.90 -12.99
N SER A 153 0.94 4.58 -11.75
CA SER A 153 0.37 3.41 -11.07
C SER A 153 -1.14 3.59 -10.81
N MET A 154 -1.56 4.80 -10.45
CA MET A 154 -2.99 5.14 -10.30
C MET A 154 -3.79 4.94 -11.60
N LEU A 155 -3.23 5.35 -12.74
CA LEU A 155 -3.86 5.12 -14.05
C LEU A 155 -3.88 3.64 -14.42
N LEU A 156 -2.76 2.93 -14.17
CA LEU A 156 -2.62 1.52 -14.49
C LEU A 156 -3.59 0.64 -13.71
N ILE A 157 -3.94 0.99 -12.47
CA ILE A 157 -4.94 0.25 -11.68
C ILE A 157 -6.25 0.12 -12.45
N SER A 158 -6.83 1.23 -12.89
CA SER A 158 -8.12 1.24 -13.59
C SER A 158 -8.01 0.55 -14.95
N VAL A 159 -6.97 0.88 -15.73
CA VAL A 159 -6.75 0.28 -17.06
C VAL A 159 -6.64 -1.24 -16.96
N MET A 160 -5.86 -1.74 -16.00
CA MET A 160 -5.61 -3.17 -15.81
C MET A 160 -6.87 -3.93 -15.39
N LEU A 161 -7.64 -3.37 -14.44
CA LEU A 161 -8.89 -4.00 -13.98
C LEU A 161 -9.96 -4.04 -15.08
N TYR A 162 -10.14 -2.98 -15.86
CA TYR A 162 -11.09 -3.01 -16.98
C TYR A 162 -10.62 -3.85 -18.16
N LEU A 163 -9.31 -3.87 -18.45
CA LEU A 163 -8.75 -4.76 -19.45
C LEU A 163 -9.03 -6.22 -19.08
N ASP A 164 -8.91 -6.59 -17.82
CA ASP A 164 -9.26 -7.93 -17.33
C ASP A 164 -10.75 -8.25 -17.51
N LEU A 165 -11.64 -7.31 -17.19
CA LEU A 165 -13.08 -7.47 -17.41
C LEU A 165 -13.44 -7.58 -18.89
N TYR A 166 -12.71 -6.88 -19.76
CA TYR A 166 -12.89 -7.00 -21.21
C TYR A 166 -12.40 -8.36 -21.72
N LEU A 167 -11.18 -8.76 -21.34
CA LEU A 167 -10.58 -10.02 -21.76
C LEU A 167 -11.39 -11.23 -21.28
N SER A 168 -11.95 -11.18 -20.07
CA SER A 168 -12.82 -12.26 -19.56
C SER A 168 -14.12 -12.44 -20.36
N LYS A 169 -14.56 -11.42 -21.11
CA LYS A 169 -15.74 -11.49 -22.01
C LYS A 169 -15.38 -11.98 -23.42
N VAL A 170 -14.16 -11.71 -23.88
CA VAL A 170 -13.72 -12.01 -25.25
C VAL A 170 -13.00 -13.34 -25.36
N LEU A 171 -12.26 -13.74 -24.33
CA LEU A 171 -11.49 -14.97 -24.34
C LEU A 171 -12.37 -16.20 -24.03
N PRO A 172 -12.03 -17.38 -24.60
CA PRO A 172 -12.64 -18.65 -24.21
C PRO A 172 -12.51 -18.91 -22.72
N LYS A 173 -13.55 -19.51 -22.12
CA LYS A 173 -13.60 -19.81 -20.68
C LYS A 173 -12.39 -20.60 -20.19
N ASP A 174 -11.94 -21.60 -20.96
CA ASP A 174 -10.79 -22.44 -20.61
C ASP A 174 -9.50 -21.62 -20.42
N ILE A 175 -9.33 -20.54 -21.18
CA ILE A 175 -8.19 -19.62 -21.07
C ILE A 175 -8.31 -18.74 -19.83
N VAL A 176 -9.53 -18.25 -19.55
CA VAL A 176 -9.81 -17.42 -18.36
C VAL A 176 -9.63 -18.23 -17.07
N GLU A 177 -10.07 -19.48 -17.05
CA GLU A 177 -9.88 -20.39 -15.92
C GLU A 177 -8.40 -20.75 -15.71
N SER A 178 -7.65 -20.89 -16.81
CA SER A 178 -6.19 -21.15 -16.79
C SER A 178 -5.34 -19.88 -16.61
N ARG A 179 -5.96 -18.70 -16.47
CA ARG A 179 -5.26 -17.40 -16.44
C ARG A 179 -4.18 -17.34 -15.37
N ASN A 180 -4.43 -17.91 -14.20
CA ASN A 180 -3.48 -17.90 -13.09
C ASN A 180 -2.18 -18.62 -13.47
N ILE A 181 -2.28 -19.74 -14.18
CA ILE A 181 -1.13 -20.52 -14.64
C ILE A 181 -0.35 -19.72 -15.69
N ILE A 182 -1.05 -19.09 -16.63
CA ILE A 182 -0.44 -18.26 -17.67
C ILE A 182 0.29 -17.07 -17.05
N VAL A 183 -0.36 -16.35 -16.13
CA VAL A 183 0.23 -15.19 -15.45
C VAL A 183 1.42 -15.62 -14.59
N ILE A 184 1.33 -16.72 -13.84
CA ILE A 184 2.46 -17.26 -13.06
C ILE A 184 3.61 -17.63 -13.98
N ALA A 185 3.35 -18.28 -15.12
CA ALA A 185 4.39 -18.63 -16.08
C ALA A 185 5.07 -17.38 -16.67
N VAL A 186 4.30 -16.34 -17.00
CA VAL A 186 4.83 -15.06 -17.47
C VAL A 186 5.63 -14.34 -16.37
N LEU A 187 5.14 -14.31 -15.13
CA LEU A 187 5.87 -13.74 -14.00
C LEU A 187 7.18 -14.50 -13.72
N ALA A 188 7.15 -15.82 -13.76
CA ALA A 188 8.35 -16.65 -13.61
C ALA A 188 9.34 -16.36 -14.74
N LEU A 189 8.87 -16.21 -15.98
CA LEU A 189 9.71 -15.81 -17.11
C LEU A 189 10.32 -14.42 -16.90
N ILE A 190 9.51 -13.42 -16.52
CA ILE A 190 9.99 -12.06 -16.21
C ILE A 190 11.00 -12.10 -15.07
N PHE A 191 10.78 -12.90 -14.04
CA PHE A 191 11.70 -13.04 -12.90
C PHE A 191 13.04 -13.63 -13.35
N VAL A 192 13.03 -14.70 -14.14
CA VAL A 192 14.25 -15.32 -14.70
C VAL A 192 14.99 -14.34 -15.62
N LEU A 193 14.28 -13.69 -16.54
CA LEU A 193 14.86 -12.67 -17.43
C LEU A 193 15.36 -11.45 -16.65
N GLY A 194 14.67 -11.06 -15.58
CA GLY A 194 15.04 -9.97 -14.69
C GLY A 194 16.33 -10.26 -13.93
N ILE A 195 16.47 -11.47 -13.36
CA ILE A 195 17.73 -11.91 -12.73
C ILE A 195 18.85 -11.96 -13.77
N ALA A 196 18.60 -12.57 -14.94
CA ALA A 196 19.59 -12.65 -16.01
C ALA A 196 20.03 -11.24 -16.48
N GLY A 197 19.08 -10.31 -16.63
CA GLY A 197 19.35 -8.92 -16.97
C GLY A 197 20.10 -8.16 -15.88
N LEU A 198 19.79 -8.39 -14.60
CA LEU A 198 20.49 -7.77 -13.47
C LEU A 198 21.96 -8.21 -13.39
N VAL A 199 22.29 -9.44 -13.80
CA VAL A 199 23.69 -9.89 -13.92
C VAL A 199 24.43 -9.15 -15.03
N LEU A 200 23.72 -8.70 -16.08
CA LEU A 200 24.31 -8.07 -17.26
C LEU A 200 24.33 -6.53 -17.19
N VAL A 201 23.50 -5.91 -16.36
CA VAL A 201 23.30 -4.46 -16.28
C VAL A 201 24.03 -3.86 -15.08
N ARG A 202 24.78 -2.77 -15.30
CA ARG A 202 25.40 -2.02 -14.20
C ARG A 202 24.31 -1.37 -13.33
N PRO A 203 24.42 -1.38 -11.98
CA PRO A 203 23.43 -0.79 -11.09
C PRO A 203 23.07 0.67 -11.40
N SER A 204 24.04 1.45 -11.91
CA SER A 204 23.85 2.85 -12.30
C SER A 204 22.95 3.07 -13.52
N ALA A 205 22.62 2.01 -14.27
CA ALA A 205 21.77 2.06 -15.45
C ALA A 205 20.30 1.68 -15.14
N LEU A 206 19.98 1.29 -13.90
CA LEU A 206 18.62 0.97 -13.49
C LEU A 206 17.80 2.26 -13.31
N PRO A 207 16.56 2.34 -13.82
CA PRO A 207 15.69 3.50 -13.65
C PRO A 207 15.07 3.60 -12.24
N ILE A 208 15.69 2.97 -11.23
CA ILE A 208 15.20 2.92 -9.85
C ILE A 208 15.96 3.95 -9.04
N PRO A 209 15.28 4.88 -8.33
CA PRO A 209 15.97 5.83 -7.47
C PRO A 209 16.87 5.12 -6.44
N PRO A 210 18.09 5.61 -6.19
CA PRO A 210 19.09 4.93 -5.34
C PRO A 210 18.59 4.49 -3.96
N ARG A 211 17.73 5.31 -3.32
CA ARG A 211 17.13 5.00 -2.01
C ARG A 211 16.24 3.75 -2.02
N TYR A 212 15.52 3.49 -3.11
CA TYR A 212 14.69 2.28 -3.23
C TYR A 212 15.55 1.07 -3.58
N TYR A 213 16.59 1.26 -4.40
CA TYR A 213 17.52 0.19 -4.72
C TYR A 213 18.33 -0.26 -3.49
N ALA A 214 18.66 0.66 -2.57
CA ALA A 214 19.30 0.34 -1.29
C ALA A 214 18.46 -0.57 -0.38
N ILE A 215 17.12 -0.48 -0.44
CA ILE A 215 16.21 -1.38 0.30
C ILE A 215 16.28 -2.82 -0.26
N ILE A 216 16.44 -2.96 -1.57
CA ILE A 216 16.43 -4.27 -2.25
C ILE A 216 17.80 -4.94 -2.15
N ASN A 217 18.89 -4.17 -2.29
CA ASN A 217 20.25 -4.68 -2.32
C ASN A 217 21.06 -4.21 -1.09
N PRO A 218 21.24 -5.07 -0.06
CA PRO A 218 21.98 -4.69 1.15
C PRO A 218 23.47 -4.40 0.87
N PHE A 219 24.04 -4.99 -0.18
CA PHE A 219 25.42 -4.70 -0.59
C PHE A 219 25.56 -3.35 -1.30
N TYR A 220 24.48 -2.81 -1.87
CA TYR A 220 24.47 -1.45 -2.40
C TYR A 220 24.22 -0.43 -1.28
N GLN A 221 23.39 -0.76 -0.30
CA GLN A 221 23.08 0.09 0.85
C GLN A 221 24.35 0.60 1.56
N VAL A 222 25.37 -0.26 1.73
CA VAL A 222 26.66 0.13 2.36
C VAL A 222 27.45 1.18 1.57
N THR A 223 27.08 1.45 0.32
CA THR A 223 27.72 2.47 -0.53
C THR A 223 27.02 3.84 -0.43
N VAL A 224 25.80 3.89 0.11
CA VAL A 224 25.02 5.12 0.26
C VAL A 224 25.43 5.85 1.55
N PRO A 225 25.98 7.08 1.50
CA PRO A 225 26.51 7.75 2.69
C PRO A 225 25.45 8.10 3.74
N ILE A 226 24.23 8.45 3.30
CA ILE A 226 23.12 8.83 4.18
C ILE A 226 22.71 7.66 5.07
N ASP A 227 22.70 6.44 4.52
CA ASP A 227 22.24 5.23 5.19
C ASP A 227 23.14 4.82 6.37
N LYS A 228 24.39 5.32 6.42
CA LYS A 228 25.31 5.13 7.55
C LYS A 228 25.14 6.15 8.68
N THR A 229 24.50 7.28 8.39
CA THR A 229 24.42 8.43 9.32
C THR A 229 23.04 8.59 9.94
N VAL A 230 22.01 8.02 9.33
CA VAL A 230 20.61 8.11 9.79
C VAL A 230 20.20 6.75 10.34
N ALA A 231 19.88 6.71 11.64
CA ALA A 231 19.51 5.49 12.35
C ALA A 231 18.34 4.72 11.71
N GLU A 232 17.42 5.44 11.03
CA GLU A 232 16.26 4.85 10.34
C GLU A 232 16.62 3.93 9.16
N TYR A 233 17.83 4.05 8.61
CA TYR A 233 18.30 3.22 7.50
C TYR A 233 19.09 1.99 7.96
N ILE A 234 19.27 1.80 9.26
CA ILE A 234 19.99 0.64 9.80
C ILE A 234 18.99 -0.53 9.92
N PRO A 235 19.31 -1.73 9.40
CA PRO A 235 18.47 -2.91 9.57
C PRO A 235 18.16 -3.16 11.05
N GLN A 236 16.88 -3.33 11.39
CA GLN A 236 16.48 -3.58 12.77
C GLN A 236 16.81 -5.02 13.19
N PRO A 237 17.47 -5.24 14.34
CA PRO A 237 17.67 -6.58 14.88
C PRO A 237 16.36 -7.16 15.42
N ILE A 238 16.27 -8.48 15.49
CA ILE A 238 15.08 -9.18 16.00
C ILE A 238 14.73 -8.78 17.44
N THR A 239 15.74 -8.44 18.26
CA THR A 239 15.52 -7.98 19.64
C THR A 239 14.72 -6.68 19.67
N ALA A 240 15.05 -5.72 18.81
CA ALA A 240 14.31 -4.46 18.69
C ALA A 240 12.89 -4.71 18.19
N MET A 241 12.69 -5.64 17.25
CA MET A 241 11.34 -6.00 16.79
C MET A 241 10.48 -6.60 17.91
N ILE A 242 11.06 -7.43 18.78
CA ILE A 242 10.35 -8.00 19.93
C ILE A 242 10.00 -6.90 20.95
N GLU A 243 10.89 -5.94 21.19
CA GLU A 243 10.62 -4.80 22.07
C GLU A 243 9.53 -3.89 21.51
N ASP A 244 9.55 -3.63 20.20
CA ASP A 244 8.63 -2.72 19.51
C ASP A 244 7.22 -3.30 19.35
N PHE A 245 7.11 -4.59 19.01
CA PHE A 245 5.85 -5.23 18.63
C PHE A 245 5.34 -6.28 19.63
N GLY A 246 6.18 -6.78 20.52
CA GLY A 246 5.81 -7.73 21.56
C GLY A 246 5.04 -8.94 21.02
N ILE A 247 3.91 -9.26 21.66
CA ILE A 247 3.07 -10.40 21.25
C ILE A 247 2.49 -10.27 19.84
N ALA A 248 2.31 -9.03 19.34
CA ALA A 248 1.73 -8.81 18.02
C ALA A 248 2.60 -9.39 16.90
N LEU A 249 3.92 -9.43 17.09
CA LEU A 249 4.88 -10.06 16.16
C LEU A 249 4.62 -11.56 15.96
N PHE A 250 4.09 -12.24 16.98
CA PHE A 250 3.82 -13.67 16.93
C PHE A 250 2.39 -14.01 16.52
N MET A 251 1.51 -13.01 16.43
CA MET A 251 0.11 -13.16 16.07
C MET A 251 -0.19 -12.78 14.61
N SER A 252 0.76 -12.10 13.94
CA SER A 252 0.73 -11.75 12.52
C SER A 252 1.06 -12.93 11.62
#